data_AF-A0A9P7AI96-F1
#
_entry.id   AF-A0A9P7AI96-F1
#
_cell.length_a   1.000
_cell.length_b   1.000
_cell.length_c   1.000
_cell.angle_alpha   90.00
_cell.angle_beta   90.00
_cell.angle_gamma   90.00
#
_symmetry.space_group_name_H-M   'P 1'
#
loop_
_entity.id
_entity.type
_entity.pdbx_description
1 polymer ?
#
loop_
_entity_poly.entity_id
_entity_poly.type
_entity_poly.pdbx_seq_one_letter_code
_entity_poly.pdbx_strand_id
1 'polypeptide(L)'
;MHPAVEVTHSSSWHDHYPGESRIMLDFSGLISFYGTALVPSLAPRRVGLKRWDHRVGGILSEDIERVQGRLSQALARPPVTTSGIDWKTVLQVVVDQYASRLEFMHHLLNLTLDDGSIFNHAQQIQRRLLFYTVFAALPPNNSVTANATNSWAVPVFRECATSHTAFIVCHGTTLMPSERLLLQAVRKTTHEVCRVATKMWASGMILGVDPLYPHWQELRPETDHIRTLMGEWEEDVTQLLS
;
A
#
# COMPACT_ATOMS: atom_id res chain seq x y z
N MET A 1 -19.62 -35.84 16.19
CA MET A 1 -18.63 -34.86 15.69
C MET A 1 -18.92 -34.64 14.21
N HIS A 2 -19.26 -33.42 13.82
CA HIS A 2 -19.76 -33.12 12.48
C HIS A 2 -18.59 -32.87 11.51
N PRO A 3 -18.49 -33.62 10.39
CA PRO A 3 -17.38 -33.52 9.43
C PRO A 3 -17.24 -32.14 8.76
N ALA A 4 -18.30 -31.33 8.76
CA ALA A 4 -18.26 -29.96 8.26
C ALA A 4 -17.32 -29.04 9.06
N VAL A 5 -17.27 -29.21 10.39
CA VAL A 5 -16.39 -28.40 11.26
C VAL A 5 -14.91 -28.76 11.02
N GLU A 6 -14.65 -30.03 10.76
CA GLU A 6 -13.29 -30.55 10.52
C GLU A 6 -12.75 -30.09 9.15
N VAL A 7 -13.61 -30.04 8.11
CA VAL A 7 -13.25 -29.50 6.79
C VAL A 7 -13.01 -27.99 6.82
N THR A 8 -13.81 -27.22 7.56
CA THR A 8 -13.57 -25.79 7.72
C THR A 8 -12.30 -25.51 8.51
N HIS A 9 -12.01 -26.33 9.52
CA HIS A 9 -10.81 -26.19 10.33
C HIS A 9 -9.56 -26.63 9.56
N SER A 10 -9.62 -27.68 8.74
CA SER A 10 -8.48 -28.12 7.92
C SER A 10 -8.13 -27.11 6.82
N SER A 11 -9.13 -26.42 6.28
CA SER A 11 -8.94 -25.40 5.24
C SER A 11 -8.25 -24.15 5.79
N SER A 12 -8.56 -23.76 7.04
CA SER A 12 -7.98 -22.55 7.63
C SER A 12 -6.48 -22.64 7.93
N TRP A 13 -5.91 -23.84 8.02
CA TRP A 13 -4.45 -24.03 8.15
C TRP A 13 -3.69 -23.55 6.91
N HIS A 14 -4.34 -23.46 5.76
CA HIS A 14 -3.75 -22.97 4.51
C HIS A 14 -4.10 -21.51 4.19
N ASP A 15 -4.85 -20.82 5.07
CA ASP A 15 -5.24 -19.41 4.86
C ASP A 15 -4.07 -18.43 5.06
N HIS A 16 -3.01 -18.84 5.76
CA HIS A 16 -1.86 -18.00 6.05
C HIS A 16 -0.70 -18.30 5.09
N TYR A 17 0.01 -17.25 4.65
CA TYR A 17 1.19 -17.40 3.79
C TYR A 17 2.21 -18.39 4.41
N PRO A 18 2.81 -19.30 3.62
CA PRO A 18 2.75 -19.40 2.16
C PRO A 18 1.53 -20.14 1.58
N GLY A 19 0.60 -20.57 2.44
CA GLY A 19 -0.59 -21.35 2.09
C GLY A 19 -0.26 -22.68 1.43
N GLU A 20 -1.08 -23.09 0.46
CA GLU A 20 -0.76 -24.21 -0.43
C GLU A 20 0.43 -23.84 -1.33
N SER A 21 1.57 -24.50 -1.12
CA SER A 21 2.83 -24.24 -1.82
C SER A 21 3.13 -25.23 -2.94
N ARG A 22 2.39 -26.35 -3.03
CA ARG A 22 2.53 -27.34 -4.10
C ARG A 22 1.93 -26.85 -5.43
N ILE A 23 1.06 -25.85 -5.38
CA ILE A 23 0.44 -25.22 -6.55
C ILE A 23 1.18 -23.91 -6.84
N MET A 24 1.85 -23.85 -7.99
CA MET A 24 2.50 -22.63 -8.47
C MET A 24 1.55 -21.89 -9.41
N LEU A 25 1.18 -20.67 -9.04
CA LEU A 25 0.33 -19.81 -9.87
C LEU A 25 1.13 -19.21 -11.03
N ASP A 26 0.57 -19.27 -12.23
CA ASP A 26 1.11 -18.59 -13.41
C ASP A 26 0.67 -17.11 -13.45
N PHE A 27 1.44 -16.23 -12.81
CA PHE A 27 1.18 -14.79 -12.81
C PHE A 27 1.32 -14.16 -14.21
N SER A 28 2.13 -14.74 -15.09
CA SER A 28 2.32 -14.28 -16.47
C SER A 28 1.12 -14.61 -17.39
N GLY A 29 0.30 -15.58 -16.98
CA GLY A 29 -0.97 -15.96 -17.60
C GLY A 29 -2.23 -15.41 -16.90
N LEU A 30 -2.07 -14.66 -15.80
CA LEU A 30 -3.20 -14.17 -15.00
C LEU A 30 -4.14 -13.28 -15.82
N ILE A 31 -5.45 -13.50 -15.66
CA ILE A 31 -6.50 -12.67 -16.23
C ILE A 31 -7.22 -11.96 -15.09
N SER A 32 -7.30 -10.64 -15.19
CA SER A 32 -7.93 -9.82 -14.16
C SER A 32 -8.96 -8.88 -14.78
N PHE A 33 -10.17 -8.92 -14.21
CA PHE A 33 -11.24 -7.97 -14.53
C PHE A 33 -11.01 -6.58 -13.93
N TYR A 34 -9.94 -6.40 -13.13
CA TYR A 34 -9.55 -5.09 -12.61
C TYR A 34 -8.70 -4.28 -13.57
N GLY A 35 -8.13 -4.91 -14.62
CA GLY A 35 -7.37 -4.19 -15.64
C GLY A 35 -8.28 -3.39 -16.56
N THR A 36 -8.25 -2.06 -16.44
CA THR A 36 -9.08 -1.17 -17.27
C THR A 36 -8.71 -1.19 -18.75
N ALA A 37 -7.50 -1.66 -19.08
CA ALA A 37 -7.09 -1.90 -20.47
C ALA A 37 -7.83 -3.10 -21.09
N LEU A 38 -8.09 -4.15 -20.30
CA LEU A 38 -8.77 -5.36 -20.77
C LEU A 38 -10.29 -5.24 -20.65
N VAL A 39 -10.78 -4.69 -19.54
CA VAL A 39 -12.19 -4.60 -19.20
C VAL A 39 -12.57 -3.18 -18.73
N PRO A 40 -12.50 -2.16 -19.62
CA PRO A 40 -12.84 -0.78 -19.28
C PRO A 40 -14.29 -0.62 -18.83
N SER A 41 -15.23 -1.45 -19.30
CA SER A 41 -16.66 -1.27 -19.04
C SER A 41 -17.04 -1.47 -17.57
N LEU A 42 -16.21 -2.17 -16.80
CA LEU A 42 -16.44 -2.42 -15.38
C LEU A 42 -15.90 -1.32 -14.46
N ALA A 43 -15.01 -0.44 -14.95
CA ALA A 43 -14.45 0.64 -14.14
C ALA A 43 -15.50 1.61 -13.55
N PRO A 44 -16.39 2.22 -14.37
CA PRO A 44 -17.39 3.15 -13.83
C PRO A 44 -18.40 2.47 -12.89
N ARG A 45 -18.63 1.15 -13.07
CA ARG A 45 -19.56 0.37 -12.23
C ARG A 45 -19.04 0.11 -10.82
N ARG A 46 -17.77 0.39 -10.55
CA ARG A 46 -17.14 0.19 -9.23
C ARG A 46 -17.06 1.47 -8.41
N VAL A 47 -17.33 2.62 -9.01
CA VAL A 47 -17.22 3.91 -8.34
C VAL A 47 -18.20 3.97 -7.16
N GLY A 48 -17.69 4.32 -5.98
CA GLY A 48 -18.47 4.42 -4.75
C GLY A 48 -18.87 3.08 -4.12
N LEU A 49 -18.43 1.95 -4.68
CA LEU A 49 -18.68 0.62 -4.13
C LEU A 49 -17.48 0.10 -3.35
N LYS A 50 -17.75 -0.70 -2.32
CA LYS A 50 -16.70 -1.44 -1.61
C LYS A 50 -16.23 -2.62 -2.45
N ARG A 51 -15.00 -3.07 -2.22
CA ARG A 51 -14.38 -4.14 -3.03
C ARG A 51 -15.21 -5.43 -3.08
N TRP A 52 -15.85 -5.81 -1.97
CA TRP A 52 -16.70 -7.01 -1.90
C TRP A 52 -18.06 -6.84 -2.60
N ASP A 53 -18.43 -5.63 -2.99
CA ASP A 53 -19.64 -5.31 -3.76
C ASP A 53 -19.36 -5.23 -5.26
N HIS A 54 -18.09 -5.32 -5.67
CA HIS A 54 -17.75 -5.39 -7.09
C HIS A 54 -18.33 -6.65 -7.73
N ARG A 55 -19.02 -6.47 -8.86
CA ARG A 55 -19.60 -7.56 -9.65
C ARG A 55 -19.10 -7.47 -11.10
N VAL A 56 -19.08 -8.61 -11.78
CA VAL A 56 -18.79 -8.71 -13.23
C VAL A 56 -20.04 -8.43 -14.07
N GLY A 57 -21.22 -8.38 -13.43
CA GLY A 57 -22.49 -8.07 -14.10
C GLY A 57 -22.46 -6.73 -14.84
N GLY A 58 -23.01 -6.73 -16.06
CA GLY A 58 -23.04 -5.54 -16.93
C GLY A 58 -21.72 -5.25 -17.67
N ILE A 59 -20.81 -6.23 -17.73
CA ILE A 59 -19.68 -6.24 -18.67
C ILE A 59 -20.20 -6.20 -20.12
N LEU A 60 -19.53 -5.43 -20.99
CA LEU A 60 -19.90 -5.35 -22.41
C LEU A 60 -19.42 -6.59 -23.17
N SER A 61 -20.15 -6.97 -24.22
CA SER A 61 -19.79 -8.12 -25.06
C SER A 61 -18.38 -8.01 -25.65
N GLU A 62 -17.97 -6.81 -26.05
CA GLU A 62 -16.61 -6.52 -26.55
C GLU A 62 -15.53 -6.81 -25.50
N ASP A 63 -15.80 -6.53 -24.22
CA ASP A 63 -14.88 -6.82 -23.12
C ASP A 63 -14.85 -8.33 -22.85
N ILE A 64 -15.98 -9.02 -22.95
CA ILE A 64 -16.05 -10.49 -22.84
C ILE A 64 -15.19 -11.14 -23.93
N GLU A 65 -15.34 -10.72 -25.18
CA GLU A 65 -14.58 -11.25 -26.31
C GLU A 65 -13.07 -11.03 -26.12
N ARG A 66 -12.66 -9.84 -25.64
CA ARG A 66 -11.26 -9.56 -25.30
C ARG A 66 -10.73 -10.46 -24.18
N VAL A 67 -11.52 -10.67 -23.13
CA VAL A 67 -11.17 -11.57 -22.02
C VAL A 67 -11.01 -13.01 -22.52
N GLN A 68 -11.95 -13.50 -23.34
CA GLN A 68 -11.89 -14.84 -23.93
C GLN A 68 -10.68 -14.99 -24.85
N GLY A 69 -10.41 -13.99 -25.71
CA GLY A 69 -9.22 -13.98 -26.56
C GLY A 69 -7.93 -14.01 -25.74
N ARG A 70 -7.88 -13.25 -24.64
CA ARG A 70 -6.74 -13.25 -23.71
C ARG A 70 -6.56 -14.60 -23.02
N LEU A 71 -7.64 -15.26 -22.64
CA LEU A 71 -7.63 -16.60 -22.04
C LEU A 71 -7.08 -17.63 -23.03
N SER A 72 -7.58 -17.64 -24.26
CA SER A 72 -7.08 -18.54 -25.30
C SER A 72 -5.58 -18.36 -25.54
N GLN A 73 -5.09 -17.11 -25.58
CA GLN A 73 -3.66 -16.82 -25.70
C GLN A 73 -2.85 -17.31 -24.49
N ALA A 74 -3.36 -17.14 -23.28
CA ALA A 74 -2.68 -17.59 -22.06
C ALA A 74 -2.56 -19.12 -22.00
N LEU A 75 -3.62 -19.84 -22.41
CA LEU A 75 -3.64 -21.31 -22.43
C LEU A 75 -2.77 -21.92 -23.53
N ALA A 76 -2.65 -21.25 -24.68
CA ALA A 76 -1.82 -21.70 -25.80
C ALA A 76 -0.32 -21.39 -25.62
N ARG A 77 0.06 -20.68 -24.55
CA ARG A 77 1.40 -20.15 -24.35
C ARG A 77 2.38 -21.23 -23.88
N PRO A 78 3.61 -21.30 -24.44
CA PRO A 78 4.64 -22.20 -23.94
C PRO A 78 5.22 -21.73 -22.58
N PRO A 79 5.60 -22.65 -21.68
CA PRO A 79 6.02 -22.33 -20.30
C PRO A 79 7.20 -21.34 -20.16
N VAL A 80 8.09 -21.28 -21.16
CA VAL A 80 9.38 -20.56 -21.10
C VAL A 80 9.24 -19.04 -21.30
N THR A 81 8.04 -18.53 -21.60
CA THR A 81 7.82 -17.13 -22.00
C THR A 81 7.56 -16.16 -20.84
N THR A 82 7.94 -16.51 -19.60
CA THR A 82 7.72 -15.65 -18.42
C THR A 82 8.88 -14.70 -18.18
N SER A 83 8.64 -13.60 -17.45
CA SER A 83 9.68 -12.62 -17.11
C SER A 83 10.74 -13.13 -16.11
N GLY A 84 10.53 -14.31 -15.52
CA GLY A 84 11.36 -14.84 -14.43
C GLY A 84 11.17 -14.13 -13.07
N ILE A 85 10.26 -13.16 -12.99
CA ILE A 85 9.97 -12.44 -11.75
C ILE A 85 9.08 -13.29 -10.86
N ASP A 86 9.51 -13.48 -9.61
CA ASP A 86 8.68 -14.08 -8.57
C ASP A 86 7.63 -13.08 -8.05
N TRP A 87 6.54 -12.96 -8.81
CA TRP A 87 5.41 -12.08 -8.47
C TRP A 87 4.75 -12.45 -7.13
N LYS A 88 4.78 -13.73 -6.72
CA LYS A 88 4.26 -14.14 -5.41
C LYS A 88 5.05 -13.43 -4.31
N THR A 89 6.37 -13.51 -4.37
CA THR A 89 7.25 -12.87 -3.38
C THR A 89 7.15 -11.35 -3.43
N VAL A 90 7.10 -10.74 -4.62
CA VAL A 90 6.93 -9.27 -4.75
C VAL A 90 5.64 -8.80 -4.07
N LEU A 91 4.51 -9.47 -4.33
CA LEU A 91 3.23 -9.12 -3.71
C LEU A 91 3.25 -9.34 -2.20
N GLN A 92 3.84 -10.45 -1.74
CA GLN A 92 3.93 -10.77 -0.32
C GLN A 92 4.74 -9.73 0.45
N VAL A 93 5.88 -9.29 -0.09
CA VAL A 93 6.72 -8.26 0.55
C VAL A 93 5.93 -6.97 0.78
N VAL A 94 5.09 -6.57 -0.17
CA VAL A 94 4.23 -5.38 -0.01
C VAL A 94 3.21 -5.58 1.11
N VAL A 95 2.59 -6.76 1.18
CA VAL A 95 1.63 -7.09 2.25
C VAL A 95 2.33 -7.10 3.61
N ASP A 96 3.44 -7.83 3.73
CA ASP A 96 4.23 -7.94 4.97
C ASP A 96 4.76 -6.59 5.44
N GLN A 97 5.08 -5.69 4.50
CA GLN A 97 5.56 -4.36 4.81
C GLN A 97 4.45 -3.43 5.28
N TYR A 98 3.24 -3.47 4.71
CA TYR A 98 2.25 -2.43 4.95
C TYR A 98 0.97 -2.87 5.69
N ALA A 99 0.47 -4.09 5.48
CA ALA A 99 -0.89 -4.46 5.89
C ALA A 99 -1.12 -4.30 7.41
N SER A 100 -0.40 -5.07 8.22
CA SER A 100 -0.56 -5.04 9.69
C SER A 100 -0.17 -3.69 10.30
N ARG A 101 0.79 -2.99 9.69
CA ARG A 101 1.22 -1.68 10.17
C ARG A 101 0.14 -0.63 9.95
N LEU A 102 -0.57 -0.66 8.81
CA LEU A 102 -1.62 0.31 8.50
C LEU A 102 -2.84 0.11 9.41
N GLU A 103 -3.21 -1.15 9.66
CA GLU A 103 -4.26 -1.48 10.63
C GLU A 103 -3.89 -0.99 12.04
N PHE A 104 -2.65 -1.22 12.46
CA PHE A 104 -2.16 -0.74 13.74
C PHE A 104 -2.11 0.81 13.79
N MET A 105 -1.71 1.47 12.71
CA MET A 105 -1.68 2.92 12.61
C MET A 105 -3.08 3.52 12.74
N HIS A 106 -4.05 2.97 12.01
CA HIS A 106 -5.46 3.37 12.10
C HIS A 106 -6.01 3.16 13.51
N HIS A 107 -5.68 2.04 14.16
CA HIS A 107 -6.05 1.82 15.56
C HIS A 107 -5.46 2.87 16.50
N LEU A 108 -4.17 3.21 16.36
CA LEU A 108 -3.51 4.21 17.20
C LEU A 108 -4.11 5.61 17.01
N LEU A 109 -4.48 5.98 15.80
CA LEU A 109 -5.07 7.29 15.50
C LEU A 109 -6.47 7.45 16.09
N ASN A 110 -7.26 6.37 16.15
CA ASN A 110 -8.63 6.40 16.67
C ASN A 110 -8.75 6.32 18.20
N LEU A 111 -7.65 6.35 18.94
CA LEU A 111 -7.71 6.32 20.41
C LEU A 111 -8.18 7.66 20.97
N THR A 112 -9.11 7.62 21.92
CA THR A 112 -9.50 8.82 22.68
C THR A 112 -8.42 9.17 23.70
N LEU A 113 -7.84 10.36 23.57
CA LEU A 113 -6.73 10.82 24.39
C LEU A 113 -7.17 12.02 25.22
N ASP A 114 -6.62 12.12 26.43
CA ASP A 114 -6.68 13.34 27.23
C ASP A 114 -5.60 14.34 26.77
N ASP A 115 -5.79 15.60 27.12
CA ASP A 115 -4.88 16.69 26.73
C ASP A 115 -3.44 16.48 27.27
N GLY A 116 -3.31 15.74 28.37
CA GLY A 116 -2.02 15.39 28.97
C GLY A 116 -1.19 14.41 28.13
N SER A 117 -1.83 13.45 27.47
CA SER A 117 -1.14 12.35 26.75
C SER A 117 -1.03 12.55 25.23
N ILE A 118 -1.82 13.44 24.63
CA ILE A 118 -1.91 13.60 23.17
C ILE A 118 -0.56 13.86 22.49
N PHE A 119 0.29 14.70 23.08
CA PHE A 119 1.62 14.96 22.53
C PHE A 119 2.50 13.71 22.52
N ASN A 120 2.60 13.02 23.66
CA ASN A 120 3.39 11.80 23.79
C ASN A 120 2.90 10.71 22.82
N HIS A 121 1.59 10.66 22.58
CA HIS A 121 1.00 9.76 21.61
C HIS A 121 1.37 10.11 20.18
N ALA A 122 1.30 11.40 19.81
CA ALA A 122 1.76 11.89 18.52
C ALA A 122 3.25 11.56 18.29
N GLN A 123 4.11 11.68 19.31
CA GLN A 123 5.52 11.28 19.22
C GLN A 123 5.69 9.79 18.96
N GLN A 124 4.85 8.95 19.57
CA GLN A 124 4.86 7.51 19.35
C GLN A 124 4.48 7.17 17.90
N ILE A 125 3.42 7.78 17.38
CA ILE A 125 2.99 7.61 15.98
C ILE A 125 4.10 8.07 15.03
N GLN A 126 4.67 9.25 15.28
CA GLN A 126 5.78 9.80 14.48
C GLN A 126 6.95 8.82 14.36
N ARG A 127 7.36 8.20 15.47
CA ARG A 127 8.42 7.16 15.46
C ARG A 127 8.03 5.93 14.65
N ARG A 128 6.75 5.54 14.65
CA ARG A 128 6.28 4.37 13.89
C ARG A 128 6.24 4.63 12.38
N LEU A 129 6.10 5.89 11.95
CA LEU A 129 6.15 6.26 10.53
C LEU A 129 7.51 5.97 9.88
N LEU A 130 8.59 5.92 10.66
CA LEU A 130 9.92 5.52 10.18
C LEU A 130 9.95 4.09 9.63
N PHE A 131 9.04 3.21 10.05
CA PHE A 131 8.96 1.85 9.51
C PHE A 131 8.36 1.80 8.10
N TYR A 132 7.72 2.87 7.65
CA TYR A 132 7.20 3.01 6.30
C TYR A 132 8.20 3.67 5.36
N THR A 133 9.16 4.43 5.89
CA THR A 133 10.13 5.18 5.12
C THR A 133 11.50 4.49 5.12
N VAL A 134 12.40 4.95 4.26
CA VAL A 134 13.79 4.47 4.28
C VAL A 134 14.49 5.02 5.53
N PHE A 135 15.07 4.13 6.32
CA PHE A 135 15.65 4.30 7.67
C PHE A 135 16.72 5.43 7.82
N ALA A 136 17.05 6.17 6.77
CA ALA A 136 18.16 7.12 6.73
C ALA A 136 17.83 8.46 6.06
N ALA A 137 16.57 8.72 5.73
CA ALA A 137 16.20 9.95 5.06
C ALA A 137 15.97 11.07 6.09
N LEU A 138 17.04 11.71 6.58
CA LEU A 138 16.87 12.97 7.31
C LEU A 138 16.79 14.17 6.35
N PRO A 139 16.00 15.20 6.71
CA PRO A 139 16.08 16.47 6.03
C PRO A 139 17.50 17.06 6.12
N PRO A 140 17.98 17.76 5.07
CA PRO A 140 19.12 18.66 5.20
C PRO A 140 18.94 19.59 6.41
N ASN A 141 20.04 19.89 7.12
CA ASN A 141 20.10 20.60 8.41
C ASN A 141 19.50 22.03 8.43
N ASN A 142 18.76 22.46 7.40
CA ASN A 142 18.13 23.76 7.23
C ASN A 142 16.82 23.73 6.41
N SER A 143 16.32 22.55 6.02
CA SER A 143 15.15 22.44 5.13
C SER A 143 13.81 22.34 5.86
N VAL A 144 13.82 22.12 7.18
CA VAL A 144 12.62 22.03 8.02
C VAL A 144 12.54 23.26 8.90
N THR A 145 11.59 24.13 8.57
CA THR A 145 11.20 25.29 9.39
C THR A 145 9.69 25.22 9.61
N ALA A 146 9.16 25.95 10.60
CA ALA A 146 7.72 25.97 10.88
C ALA A 146 6.85 26.35 9.66
N ASN A 147 7.42 27.04 8.66
CA ASN A 147 6.77 27.42 7.41
C ASN A 147 7.27 26.62 6.19
N ALA A 148 8.03 25.55 6.39
CA ALA A 148 8.57 24.76 5.29
C ALA A 148 7.46 23.99 4.57
N THR A 149 7.50 24.03 3.24
CA THR A 149 6.70 23.11 2.43
C THR A 149 7.27 21.69 2.54
N ASN A 150 6.43 20.66 2.37
CA ASN A 150 6.87 19.25 2.36
C ASN A 150 7.80 18.87 1.19
N SER A 151 8.27 19.84 0.39
CA SER A 151 9.13 19.62 -0.78
C SER A 151 10.46 18.95 -0.42
N TRP A 152 10.98 19.19 0.79
CA TRP A 152 12.19 18.53 1.30
C TRP A 152 12.02 17.02 1.50
N ALA A 153 10.79 16.53 1.68
CA ALA A 153 10.48 15.12 1.90
C ALA A 153 10.31 14.31 0.59
N VAL A 154 10.37 14.97 -0.58
CA VAL A 154 10.22 14.33 -1.90
C VAL A 154 11.20 13.18 -2.14
N PRO A 155 12.49 13.27 -1.76
CA PRO A 155 13.41 12.14 -1.90
C PRO A 155 12.98 10.93 -1.07
N VAL A 156 12.51 11.15 0.17
CA VAL A 156 12.03 10.10 1.08
C VAL A 156 10.84 9.36 0.46
N PHE A 157 9.88 10.15 -0.04
CA PHE A 157 8.71 9.64 -0.74
C PHE A 157 9.10 8.79 -1.96
N ARG A 158 10.03 9.28 -2.79
CA ARG A 158 10.47 8.58 -4.01
C ARG A 158 11.11 7.23 -3.69
N GLU A 159 12.01 7.20 -2.70
CA GLU A 159 12.67 5.96 -2.29
C GLU A 159 11.66 4.96 -1.73
N CYS A 160 10.76 5.41 -0.84
CA CYS A 160 9.67 4.59 -0.32
C CYS A 160 8.82 3.97 -1.46
N ALA A 161 8.31 4.82 -2.36
CA ALA A 161 7.36 4.41 -3.40
C ALA A 161 7.96 3.44 -4.43
N THR A 162 9.28 3.49 -4.63
CA THR A 162 9.98 2.70 -5.67
C THR A 162 10.74 1.49 -5.14
N SER A 163 11.03 1.43 -3.83
CA SER A 163 11.81 0.38 -3.15
C SER A 163 11.53 -1.04 -3.63
N HIS A 164 10.27 -1.45 -3.72
CA HIS A 164 9.87 -2.82 -4.08
C HIS A 164 9.81 -3.09 -5.59
N THR A 165 10.00 -2.07 -6.45
CA THR A 165 9.84 -2.23 -7.91
C THR A 165 11.02 -1.72 -8.72
N ALA A 166 11.96 -0.98 -8.11
CA ALA A 166 13.12 -0.43 -8.80
C ALA A 166 13.93 -1.52 -9.53
N PHE A 167 14.15 -2.67 -8.88
CA PHE A 167 14.90 -3.78 -9.46
C PHE A 167 14.27 -4.33 -10.76
N ILE A 168 12.93 -4.38 -10.83
CA ILE A 168 12.18 -4.86 -12.00
C ILE A 168 12.40 -3.95 -13.20
N VAL A 169 12.47 -2.64 -12.97
CA VAL A 169 12.73 -1.65 -14.01
C VAL A 169 14.16 -1.74 -14.51
N CYS A 170 15.11 -1.83 -13.59
CA CYS A 170 16.54 -1.86 -13.91
C CYS A 170 16.94 -3.09 -14.73
N HIS A 171 16.27 -4.22 -14.56
CA HIS A 171 16.59 -5.46 -15.28
C HIS A 171 16.13 -5.48 -16.74
N GLY A 172 15.38 -4.48 -17.21
CA GLY A 172 14.97 -4.39 -18.63
C GLY A 172 14.14 -5.58 -19.13
N THR A 173 13.51 -6.33 -18.23
CA THR A 173 12.74 -7.55 -18.55
C THR A 173 11.50 -7.21 -19.37
N THR A 174 11.26 -7.98 -20.44
CA THR A 174 10.02 -7.86 -21.21
C THR A 174 8.87 -8.47 -20.42
N LEU A 175 8.01 -7.61 -19.88
CA LEU A 175 6.86 -8.03 -19.09
C LEU A 175 5.66 -8.37 -19.97
N MET A 176 5.02 -9.49 -19.66
CA MET A 176 3.72 -9.88 -20.21
C MET A 176 2.62 -8.90 -19.75
N PRO A 177 1.51 -8.77 -20.48
CA PRO A 177 0.42 -7.86 -20.11
C PRO A 177 -0.10 -8.02 -18.67
N SER A 178 -0.18 -9.25 -18.14
CA SER A 178 -0.60 -9.49 -16.75
C SER A 178 0.45 -9.04 -15.74
N GLU A 179 1.74 -9.24 -16.04
CA GLU A 179 2.86 -8.81 -15.20
C GLU A 179 2.95 -7.28 -15.17
N ARG A 180 2.68 -6.60 -16.30
CA ARG A 180 2.56 -5.14 -16.33
C ARG A 180 1.41 -4.64 -15.44
N LEU A 181 0.28 -5.35 -15.43
CA LEU A 181 -0.84 -5.04 -14.55
C LEU A 181 -0.44 -5.21 -13.08
N LEU A 182 0.24 -6.31 -12.72
CA LEU A 182 0.74 -6.55 -11.36
C LEU A 182 1.75 -5.49 -10.94
N LEU A 183 2.71 -5.14 -11.80
CA LEU A 183 3.66 -4.06 -11.56
C LEU A 183 2.95 -2.74 -11.28
N GLN A 184 1.96 -2.40 -12.11
CA GLN A 184 1.20 -1.17 -11.94
C GLN A 184 0.38 -1.17 -10.64
N ALA A 185 -0.21 -2.31 -10.26
CA ALA A 185 -0.93 -2.45 -9.00
C ALA A 185 0.01 -2.21 -7.81
N VAL A 186 1.16 -2.90 -7.77
CA VAL A 186 2.17 -2.72 -6.72
C VAL A 186 2.60 -1.25 -6.65
N ARG A 187 2.98 -0.65 -7.78
CA ARG A 187 3.42 0.75 -7.82
C ARG A 187 2.38 1.73 -7.31
N LYS A 188 1.12 1.55 -7.70
CA LYS A 188 0.04 2.45 -7.25
C LYS A 188 -0.20 2.29 -5.75
N THR A 189 -0.22 1.05 -5.25
CA THR A 189 -0.37 0.79 -3.82
C THR A 189 0.78 1.37 -3.02
N THR A 190 2.03 1.10 -3.39
CA THR A 190 3.19 1.65 -2.68
C THR A 190 3.23 3.17 -2.78
N HIS A 191 2.89 3.74 -3.94
CA HIS A 191 2.79 5.19 -4.10
C HIS A 191 1.81 5.83 -3.13
N GLU A 192 0.58 5.33 -3.03
CA GLU A 192 -0.43 5.91 -2.13
C GLU A 192 -0.05 5.74 -0.65
N VAL A 193 0.42 4.56 -0.25
CA VAL A 193 0.87 4.31 1.12
C VAL A 193 2.04 5.23 1.49
N CYS A 194 3.05 5.32 0.62
CA CYS A 194 4.21 6.19 0.83
C CYS A 194 3.84 7.68 0.80
N ARG A 195 2.87 8.08 -0.02
CA ARG A 195 2.38 9.47 -0.09
C ARG A 195 1.79 9.88 1.26
N VAL A 196 0.90 9.06 1.82
CA VAL A 196 0.27 9.29 3.11
C VAL A 196 1.31 9.24 4.23
N ALA A 197 2.09 8.17 4.33
CA ALA A 197 3.08 8.01 5.40
C ALA A 197 4.14 9.13 5.40
N THR A 198 4.62 9.55 4.21
CA THR A 198 5.61 10.63 4.12
C THR A 198 4.99 11.99 4.43
N LYS A 199 3.74 12.25 4.01
CA LYS A 199 3.01 13.48 4.37
C LYS A 199 2.86 13.58 5.89
N MET A 200 2.40 12.50 6.53
CA MET A 200 2.23 12.45 7.99
C MET A 200 3.56 12.70 8.70
N TRP A 201 4.61 12.00 8.27
CA TRP A 201 5.93 12.13 8.86
C TRP A 201 6.50 13.55 8.72
N ALA A 202 6.36 14.16 7.54
CA ALA A 202 6.83 15.52 7.28
C ALA A 202 6.06 16.57 8.09
N SER A 203 4.74 16.43 8.22
CA SER A 203 3.95 17.37 9.04
C SER A 203 4.27 17.26 10.53
N GLY A 204 4.51 16.05 11.05
CA GLY A 204 4.98 15.86 12.42
C GLY A 204 6.38 16.42 12.67
N MET A 205 7.27 16.33 11.68
CA MET A 205 8.61 16.95 11.73
C MET A 205 8.53 18.48 11.80
N ILE A 206 7.69 19.09 10.95
CA ILE A 206 7.50 20.55 10.90
C ILE A 206 6.91 21.08 12.21
N LEU A 207 5.99 20.33 12.81
CA LEU A 207 5.36 20.68 14.08
C LEU A 207 6.22 20.34 15.31
N GLY A 208 7.43 19.80 15.14
CA GLY A 208 8.32 19.49 16.27
C GLY A 208 7.85 18.32 17.15
N VAL A 209 7.05 17.41 16.60
CA VAL A 209 6.61 16.19 17.29
C VAL A 209 7.72 15.14 17.31
N ASP A 210 8.64 15.18 16.34
CA ASP A 210 9.70 14.18 16.22
C ASP A 210 10.75 14.29 17.33
N PRO A 211 10.86 13.28 18.21
CA PRO A 211 11.79 13.33 19.34
C PRO A 211 13.25 13.10 18.94
N LEU A 212 13.53 12.64 17.72
CA LEU A 212 14.89 12.47 17.21
C LEU A 212 15.46 13.78 16.64
N TYR A 213 14.60 14.78 16.40
CA TYR A 213 14.98 16.11 15.91
C TYR A 213 14.48 17.24 16.82
N PRO A 214 14.90 17.28 18.10
CA PRO A 214 14.46 18.29 19.06
C PRO A 214 15.00 19.69 18.79
N HIS A 215 15.92 19.86 17.83
CA HIS A 215 16.73 21.07 17.68
C HIS A 215 16.02 22.31 17.09
N TRP A 216 14.74 22.22 16.73
CA TRP A 216 14.04 23.32 16.03
C TRP A 216 13.00 24.08 16.87
N GLN A 217 12.57 23.55 18.01
CA GLN A 217 11.57 24.19 18.87
C GLN A 217 11.91 23.98 20.35
N GLU A 218 12.44 25.03 21.00
CA GLU A 218 12.63 25.07 22.46
C GLU A 218 11.28 25.06 23.22
N LEU A 219 10.17 25.31 22.53
CA LEU A 219 8.81 25.28 23.09
C LEU A 219 8.00 24.11 22.53
N ARG A 220 7.38 23.36 23.45
CA ARG A 220 6.39 22.34 23.12
C ARG A 220 5.26 22.99 22.29
N PRO A 221 4.82 22.37 21.18
CA PRO A 221 3.70 22.87 20.39
C PRO A 221 2.43 22.95 21.24
N GLU A 222 1.57 23.92 20.93
CA GLU A 222 0.24 24.05 21.55
C GLU A 222 -0.58 22.78 21.31
N THR A 223 -1.31 22.35 22.35
CA THR A 223 -2.12 21.13 22.32
C THR A 223 -3.13 21.12 21.17
N ASP A 224 -3.69 22.28 20.82
CA ASP A 224 -4.66 22.41 19.74
C ASP A 224 -4.04 22.10 18.37
N HIS A 225 -2.81 22.56 18.11
CA HIS A 225 -2.09 22.21 16.89
C HIS A 225 -1.80 20.70 16.79
N ILE A 226 -1.46 20.06 17.91
CA ILE A 226 -1.28 18.59 17.94
C ILE A 226 -2.61 17.88 17.64
N ARG A 227 -3.72 18.37 18.17
CA ARG A 227 -5.05 17.79 17.92
C ARG A 227 -5.44 17.91 16.44
N THR A 228 -5.18 19.07 15.83
CA THR A 228 -5.39 19.26 14.39
C THR A 228 -4.53 18.30 13.57
N LEU A 229 -3.23 18.19 13.87
CA LEU A 229 -2.32 17.27 13.19
C LEU A 229 -2.81 15.81 13.26
N MET A 230 -3.21 15.37 14.46
CA MET A 230 -3.72 14.02 14.68
C MET A 230 -5.02 13.75 13.90
N GLY A 231 -5.92 14.73 13.82
CA GLY A 231 -7.14 14.63 13.01
C GLY A 231 -6.85 14.54 11.50
N GLU A 232 -5.89 15.32 11.00
CA GLU A 232 -5.46 15.23 9.59
C GLU A 232 -4.84 13.86 9.27
N TRP A 233 -4.05 13.31 10.20
CA TRP A 233 -3.46 11.98 10.09
C TRP A 233 -4.51 10.87 10.08
N GLU A 234 -5.53 10.99 10.95
CA GLU A 234 -6.67 10.07 10.98
C GLU A 234 -7.45 10.08 9.66
N GLU A 235 -7.75 11.26 9.12
CA GLU A 235 -8.44 11.43 7.84
C GLU A 235 -7.62 10.82 6.69
N ASP A 236 -6.33 11.12 6.61
CA ASP A 236 -5.43 10.61 5.57
C ASP A 236 -5.36 9.07 5.59
N VAL A 237 -5.25 8.45 6.76
CA VAL A 237 -5.20 6.98 6.90
C VAL A 237 -6.56 6.35 6.62
N THR A 238 -7.65 6.98 7.06
CA THR A 238 -9.02 6.50 6.79
C THR A 238 -9.31 6.51 5.29
N GLN A 239 -8.93 7.57 4.59
CA GLN A 239 -9.08 7.66 3.13
C GLN A 239 -8.20 6.64 2.38
N LEU A 240 -7.02 6.32 2.92
CA LEU A 240 -6.15 5.29 2.35
C LEU A 240 -6.76 3.88 2.46
N LEU A 241 -7.50 3.61 3.54
CA LEU A 241 -8.08 2.30 3.84
C LEU A 241 -9.49 2.08 3.25
N SER A 242 -10.15 3.15 2.78
CA SER A 242 -11.49 3.10 2.15
C SER A 242 -11.48 2.58 0.72
#